data_AF-A0A9Q9Y3S2-F1
#
_entry.id   AF-A0A9Q9Y3S2-F1
#
_cell.length_a   1.000
_cell.length_b   1.000
_cell.length_c   1.000
_cell.angle_alpha   90.00
_cell.angle_beta   90.00
_cell.angle_gamma   90.00
#
_symmetry.space_group_name_H-M   'P 1'
#
loop_
_entity.id
_entity.type
_entity.pdbx_description
1 polymer ?
#
loop_
_entity_poly.entity_id
_entity_poly.type
_entity_poly.pdbx_seq_one_letter_code
_entity_poly.pdbx_strand_id
1 'polypeptide(L)'
;MDPVEVFAAGEKGRGLRVTKEMSAGEVVFAEASFAAVVLDSLSLQVCHSCFRRKVNPHRCAQCKFAHYCDRTCQRAAWDEHKQECSAIKQIGKAPNENVR
;
A
#
# COMPACT_ATOMS: atom_id res chain seq x y z
N MET A 1 -17.48 -19.12 -9.46
CA MET A 1 -17.88 -17.76 -9.86
C MET A 1 -17.42 -16.83 -8.78
N ASP A 2 -16.85 -15.69 -9.15
CA ASP A 2 -16.55 -14.65 -8.19
C ASP A 2 -17.83 -14.26 -7.45
N PRO A 3 -17.76 -14.02 -6.13
CA PRO A 3 -18.93 -13.67 -5.32
C PRO A 3 -19.55 -12.33 -5.71
N VAL A 4 -18.95 -11.61 -6.65
CA VAL A 4 -19.36 -10.29 -7.11
C VAL A 4 -19.28 -10.16 -8.63
N GLU A 5 -20.10 -9.29 -9.19
CA GLU A 5 -20.04 -8.87 -10.60
C GLU A 5 -20.22 -7.36 -10.75
N VAL A 6 -19.67 -6.81 -11.84
CA VAL A 6 -19.87 -5.42 -12.23
C VAL A 6 -21.20 -5.28 -12.97
N PHE A 7 -21.99 -4.25 -12.65
CA PHE A 7 -23.24 -3.97 -13.34
C PHE A 7 -23.43 -2.47 -13.61
N ALA A 8 -24.32 -2.13 -14.55
CA ALA A 8 -24.71 -0.75 -14.83
C ALA A 8 -25.72 -0.26 -13.77
N ALA A 9 -25.35 0.78 -13.02
CA ALA A 9 -26.10 1.33 -11.90
C ALA A 9 -26.85 2.63 -12.26
N GLY A 10 -27.27 2.79 -13.52
CA GLY A 10 -27.97 3.98 -14.01
C GLY A 10 -27.13 5.26 -13.87
N GLU A 11 -27.70 6.30 -13.27
CA GLU A 11 -27.04 7.61 -13.06
C GLU A 11 -25.78 7.54 -12.17
N LYS A 12 -25.56 6.43 -11.46
CA LYS A 12 -24.37 6.21 -10.62
C LYS A 12 -23.20 5.60 -11.38
N GLY A 13 -23.36 5.28 -12.68
CA GLY A 13 -22.32 4.66 -13.49
C GLY A 13 -22.19 3.16 -13.23
N ARG A 14 -21.01 2.70 -12.79
CA ARG A 14 -20.73 1.27 -12.52
C ARG A 14 -20.94 0.94 -11.04
N GLY A 15 -21.51 -0.23 -10.77
CA GLY A 15 -21.64 -0.78 -9.43
C GLY A 15 -21.05 -2.18 -9.32
N LEU A 16 -20.86 -2.63 -8.08
CA LEU A 16 -20.51 -4.01 -7.74
C LEU A 16 -21.68 -4.63 -6.96
N ARG A 17 -22.13 -5.83 -7.32
CA ARG A 17 -23.20 -6.56 -6.61
C ARG A 17 -22.80 -8.00 -6.37
N VAL A 18 -23.37 -8.62 -5.34
CA VAL A 18 -23.16 -10.04 -5.05
C VAL A 18 -23.93 -10.94 -6.01
N THR A 19 -23.36 -12.09 -6.35
CA THR A 19 -23.97 -13.11 -7.24
C THR A 19 -24.59 -14.28 -6.49
N LYS A 20 -24.51 -14.27 -5.15
CA LYS A 20 -25.04 -15.29 -4.24
C LYS A 20 -25.50 -14.66 -2.92
N GLU A 21 -26.28 -15.40 -2.13
CA GLU A 21 -26.61 -15.03 -0.76
C GLU A 21 -25.34 -14.97 0.11
N MET A 22 -25.34 -14.05 1.10
CA MET A 22 -24.21 -13.82 2.00
C MET A 22 -24.70 -13.53 3.42
N SER A 23 -23.97 -14.02 4.42
CA SER A 23 -24.25 -13.77 5.84
C SER A 23 -23.33 -12.69 6.43
N ALA A 24 -23.75 -12.09 7.56
CA ALA A 24 -22.92 -11.14 8.30
C ALA A 24 -21.60 -11.79 8.75
N GLY A 25 -20.48 -11.13 8.43
CA GLY A 25 -19.13 -11.62 8.73
C GLY A 25 -18.43 -12.34 7.57
N GLU A 26 -19.13 -12.63 6.48
CA GLU A 26 -18.49 -13.17 5.27
C GLU A 26 -17.66 -12.13 4.53
N VAL A 27 -16.52 -12.56 3.99
CA VAL A 27 -15.66 -11.74 3.12
C VAL A 27 -16.24 -11.74 1.71
N VAL A 28 -16.73 -10.57 1.28
CA VAL A 28 -17.26 -10.38 -0.09
C VAL A 28 -16.14 -10.55 -1.11
N PHE A 29 -15.03 -9.84 -0.98
CA PHE A 29 -13.80 -10.10 -1.73
C PHE A 29 -12.60 -9.50 -0.98
N ALA A 30 -11.39 -9.88 -1.37
CA ALA A 30 -10.15 -9.27 -0.91
C ALA A 30 -9.20 -9.12 -2.10
N GLU A 31 -8.48 -8.00 -2.14
CA GLU A 31 -7.53 -7.69 -3.20
C GLU A 31 -6.28 -7.07 -2.57
N ALA A 32 -5.12 -7.38 -3.15
CA ALA A 32 -3.90 -6.65 -2.80
C ALA A 32 -3.99 -5.22 -3.34
N SER A 33 -3.39 -4.25 -2.63
CA SER A 33 -3.31 -2.88 -3.14
C SER A 33 -2.59 -2.84 -4.48
N PHE A 34 -3.13 -2.09 -5.44
CA PHE A 34 -2.41 -1.80 -6.68
C PHE A 34 -1.13 -0.99 -6.41
N ALA A 35 -1.22 0.01 -5.53
CA ALA A 35 -0.11 0.77 -5.00
C ALA A 35 -0.49 1.28 -3.60
N ALA A 36 0.48 1.43 -2.71
CA ALA A 36 0.25 1.96 -1.37
C ALA A 36 1.50 2.67 -0.83
N VAL A 37 1.30 3.82 -0.20
CA VAL A 37 2.37 4.62 0.41
C VAL A 37 2.01 5.01 1.84
N VAL A 38 3.03 5.20 2.66
CA VAL A 38 2.86 5.68 4.05
C VAL A 38 2.68 7.19 4.04
N LEU A 39 1.72 7.71 4.82
CA LEU A 39 1.53 9.15 5.02
C LEU A 39 2.80 9.82 5.56
N ASP A 40 3.10 11.04 5.11
CA ASP A 40 4.31 11.78 5.46
C ASP A 40 4.43 11.90 7.00
N SER A 41 3.32 12.17 7.68
CA SER A 41 3.22 12.32 9.15
C SER A 41 3.55 11.04 9.93
N LEU A 42 3.52 9.87 9.28
CA LEU A 42 3.75 8.56 9.90
C LEU A 42 5.00 7.85 9.37
N SER A 43 5.72 8.46 8.43
CA SER A 43 6.87 7.86 7.71
C SER A 43 7.99 7.34 8.63
N LEU A 44 8.17 7.90 9.82
CA LEU A 44 9.17 7.43 10.80
C LEU A 44 8.68 6.30 11.72
N GLN A 45 7.37 6.02 11.73
CA GLN A 45 6.73 5.13 12.70
C GLN A 45 6.07 3.90 12.05
N VAL A 46 5.91 3.90 10.73
CA VAL A 46 5.19 2.86 9.98
C VAL A 46 6.12 2.20 8.96
N CYS A 47 6.02 0.87 8.90
CA CYS A 47 6.71 0.08 7.89
C CYS A 47 6.16 0.40 6.49
N HIS A 48 7.04 0.74 5.55
CA HIS A 48 6.72 1.04 4.16
C HIS A 48 6.42 -0.20 3.31
N SER A 49 6.38 -1.38 3.93
CA SER A 49 6.03 -2.63 3.26
C SER A 49 4.70 -3.20 3.78
N CYS A 50 4.57 -3.32 5.11
CA CYS A 50 3.42 -4.00 5.72
C CYS A 50 2.48 -3.06 6.47
N PHE A 51 2.74 -1.75 6.48
CA PHE A 51 1.93 -0.70 7.10
C PHE A 51 1.71 -0.84 8.62
N ARG A 52 2.40 -1.77 9.28
CA ARG A 52 2.37 -1.90 10.75
C ARG A 52 3.20 -0.79 11.39
N ARG A 53 2.69 -0.27 12.51
CA ARG A 53 3.46 0.60 13.40
C ARG A 53 4.60 -0.18 14.05
N LYS A 54 5.77 0.44 14.14
CA LYS A 54 6.93 -0.13 14.82
C LYS A 54 7.70 0.97 15.53
N VAL A 55 8.11 0.69 16.76
CA VAL A 55 9.09 1.50 17.49
C VAL A 55 10.47 1.24 16.89
N ASN A 56 11.19 2.31 16.52
CA ASN A 56 12.53 2.26 15.93
C ASN A 56 12.64 1.32 14.70
N PRO A 57 11.88 1.59 13.63
CA PRO A 57 11.97 0.78 12.41
C PRO A 57 13.33 0.93 11.71
N HIS A 58 13.73 -0.10 10.97
CA HIS A 58 14.98 -0.08 10.21
C HIS A 58 14.85 0.82 8.99
N ARG A 59 15.70 1.85 8.92
CA ARG A 59 15.73 2.78 7.81
C ARG A 59 16.52 2.23 6.62
N CYS A 60 16.02 2.44 5.41
CA CYS A 60 16.76 2.17 4.18
C CYS A 60 18.08 2.94 4.17
N ALA A 61 19.20 2.24 3.99
CA ALA A 61 20.53 2.86 4.02
C ALA A 61 20.79 3.77 2.80
N GLN A 62 20.13 3.52 1.67
CA GLN A 62 20.38 4.26 0.42
C GLN A 62 19.65 5.60 0.38
N CYS A 63 18.32 5.60 0.48
CA CYS A 63 17.51 6.82 0.40
C CYS A 63 17.34 7.53 1.74
N LYS A 64 17.61 6.85 2.86
CA LYS A 64 17.40 7.35 4.24
C LYS A 64 15.95 7.80 4.51
N PHE A 65 14.99 7.38 3.69
CA PHE A 65 13.58 7.75 3.81
C PHE A 65 12.70 6.56 4.23
N ALA A 66 12.69 5.47 3.46
CA ALA A 66 11.82 4.35 3.75
C ALA A 66 12.21 3.62 5.04
N HIS A 67 11.23 3.23 5.84
CA HIS A 67 11.39 2.53 7.12
C HIS A 67 10.70 1.17 7.08
N TYR A 68 11.30 0.15 7.70
CA TYR A 68 10.82 -1.23 7.64
C TYR A 68 10.79 -1.89 9.01
N CYS A 69 9.97 -2.92 9.15
CA CYS A 69 10.00 -3.78 10.33
C CYS A 69 11.39 -4.38 10.53
N ASP A 70 12.00 -4.89 9.48
CA ASP A 70 13.26 -5.61 9.46
C ASP A 70 13.69 -5.85 8.00
N ARG A 71 14.73 -6.67 7.82
CA ARG A 71 15.25 -7.04 6.50
C ARG A 71 14.26 -7.83 5.65
N THR A 72 13.29 -8.52 6.26
CA THR A 72 12.24 -9.26 5.55
C THR A 72 11.30 -8.29 4.86
N CYS A 73 10.78 -7.30 5.59
CA CYS A 73 9.94 -6.24 5.01
C CYS A 73 10.72 -5.38 3.99
N GLN A 74 12.00 -5.10 4.25
CA GLN A 74 12.82 -4.35 3.29
C GLN A 74 12.97 -5.10 1.96
N ARG A 75 13.17 -6.43 1.99
CA ARG A 75 13.28 -7.25 0.78
C ARG A 75 11.94 -7.37 0.07
N ALA A 76 10.86 -7.57 0.81
CA ALA A 76 9.51 -7.68 0.25
C ALA A 76 9.09 -6.43 -0.53
N ALA A 77 9.44 -5.24 -0.03
CA ALA A 77 9.14 -3.98 -0.72
C ALA A 77 10.12 -3.62 -1.85
N TRP A 78 11.20 -4.40 -2.09
CA TRP A 78 12.30 -3.93 -2.93
C TRP A 78 11.90 -3.69 -4.38
N ASP A 79 11.03 -4.53 -4.95
CA ASP A 79 10.65 -4.40 -6.36
C ASP A 79 9.89 -3.11 -6.67
N GLU A 80 9.10 -2.61 -5.71
CA GLU A 80 8.45 -1.31 -5.78
C GLU A 80 9.41 -0.20 -5.33
N HIS A 81 10.02 -0.35 -4.15
CA HIS A 81 10.87 0.68 -3.54
C HIS A 81 12.08 1.04 -4.40
N LYS A 82 12.69 0.12 -5.14
CA LYS A 82 13.90 0.42 -5.94
C LYS A 82 13.68 1.54 -6.96
N GLN A 83 12.44 1.71 -7.45
CA GLN A 83 12.08 2.75 -8.40
C GLN A 83 12.14 4.14 -7.76
N GLU A 84 11.55 4.31 -6.57
CA GLU A 84 11.59 5.58 -5.83
C GLU A 84 12.92 5.80 -5.08
N CYS A 85 13.60 4.73 -4.66
CA CYS A 85 14.79 4.81 -3.79
C CYS A 85 15.91 5.64 -4.42
N SER A 86 16.19 5.38 -5.70
CA SER A 86 17.22 6.10 -6.45
C SER A 86 16.84 7.58 -6.62
N ALA A 87 15.57 7.85 -6.98
CA ALA A 87 15.07 9.19 -7.17
C ALA A 87 15.13 10.02 -5.87
N ILE A 88 14.68 9.46 -4.74
CA ILE A 88 14.73 10.10 -3.44
C ILE A 88 16.17 10.39 -3.02
N LYS A 89 17.08 9.43 -3.23
CA LYS A 89 18.52 9.62 -2.95
C LYS A 89 19.10 10.78 -3.77
N GLN A 90 18.75 10.87 -5.05
CA GLN A 90 19.25 11.91 -5.95
C GLN A 90 18.70 13.29 -5.60
N ILE A 91 17.40 13.39 -5.32
CA ILE A 91 16.72 14.64 -4.95
C ILE A 91 17.10 15.08 -3.53
N GLY A 92 17.43 14.14 -2.64
CA GLY A 92 17.76 14.39 -1.24
C GLY A 92 16.54 14.58 -0.35
N LYS A 93 15.32 14.51 -0.90
CA LYS A 93 14.05 14.63 -0.19
C LYS A 93 13.00 13.76 -0.84
N ALA A 94 12.17 13.11 -0.03
CA ALA A 94 11.00 12.40 -0.51
C ALA A 94 9.88 13.41 -0.88
N PRO A 95 9.23 13.24 -2.06
CA PRO A 95 8.06 14.05 -2.39
C PRO A 95 6.87 13.69 -1.50
N ASN A 96 5.79 14.47 -1.59
CA ASN A 96 4.60 14.23 -0.76
C ASN A 96 3.92 12.90 -1.11
N GLU A 97 3.11 12.38 -0.18
CA GLU A 97 2.37 11.13 -0.32
C GLU A 97 1.43 11.01 -1.54
N ASN A 98 1.07 12.09 -2.22
CA ASN A 98 0.24 12.03 -3.44
C ASN A 98 1.06 11.89 -4.73
N VAL A 99 2.39 12.02 -4.63
CA VAL A 99 3.33 11.92 -5.76
C VAL A 99 4.17 10.64 -5.68
N ARG A 100 4.37 10.11 -4.47
CA ARG A 100 5.11 8.86 -4.24
C ARG A 100 4.34 7.64 -4.71
#